data_AF-A0A1I0YEN6-F1
#
_entry.id   AF-A0A1I0YEN6-F1
#
_cell.length_a   1.000
_cell.length_b   1.000
_cell.length_c   1.000
_cell.angle_alpha   90.00
_cell.angle_beta   90.00
_cell.angle_gamma   90.00
#
_symmetry.space_group_name_H-M   'P 1'
#
loop_
_entity.id
_entity.type
_entity.pdbx_description
1 polymer ?
#
loop_
_entity_poly.entity_id
_entity_poly.type
_entity_poly.pdbx_seq_one_letter_code
_entity_poly.pdbx_strand_id
1 'polypeptide(L)'
;MWKVLTRTWRNRLLVGVVITAVSYGLAVLLRLGPQPVPFAVAMAVVLSLMWLALDLVEEEPVAWVPAMPRTSDRVDEATNDLRILTSHQQASSPSEAVRDRLVALARARDVELAETLHHELDAVRRLSPAEIDRILTRIEEARDRS
;
A
#
# COMPACT_ATOMS: atom_id res chain seq x y z
N MET A 1 -24.21 1.53 16.26
CA MET A 1 -22.89 0.86 16.14
C MET A 1 -22.30 0.45 17.49
N TRP A 2 -22.10 1.37 18.45
CA TRP A 2 -21.50 1.07 19.78
C TRP A 2 -22.20 -0.05 20.58
N LYS A 3 -23.55 -0.09 20.57
CA LYS A 3 -24.34 -1.13 21.27
C LYS A 3 -24.18 -2.53 20.69
N VAL A 4 -23.84 -2.65 19.41
CA VAL A 4 -23.63 -3.95 18.75
C VAL A 4 -22.25 -4.48 19.11
N LEU A 5 -21.23 -3.61 19.06
CA LEU A 5 -19.86 -3.95 19.45
C LEU A 5 -19.79 -4.45 20.90
N THR A 6 -20.46 -3.77 21.82
CA THR A 6 -20.52 -4.20 23.24
C THR A 6 -21.27 -5.51 23.44
N ARG A 7 -22.33 -5.77 22.66
CA ARG A 7 -23.10 -7.03 22.74
C ARG A 7 -22.29 -8.22 22.24
N THR A 8 -21.58 -8.07 21.12
CA THR A 8 -20.73 -9.12 20.55
C THR A 8 -19.59 -9.46 21.52
N TRP A 9 -18.88 -8.45 22.02
CA TRP A 9 -17.80 -8.66 22.99
C TRP A 9 -18.28 -9.33 24.28
N ARG A 10 -19.46 -8.95 24.78
CA ARG A 10 -20.05 -9.59 25.96
C ARG A 10 -20.44 -11.05 25.71
N ASN A 11 -20.96 -11.37 24.53
CA ASN A 11 -21.22 -12.76 24.15
C ASN A 11 -19.93 -13.59 24.07
N ARG A 12 -18.85 -13.04 23.49
CA ARG A 12 -17.53 -13.68 23.42
C ARG A 12 -17.00 -14.02 24.83
N LEU A 13 -17.09 -13.07 25.77
CA LEU A 13 -16.72 -13.29 27.17
C LEU A 13 -17.58 -14.35 27.86
N LEU A 14 -18.90 -14.30 27.68
CA LEU A 14 -19.82 -15.30 28.25
C LEU A 14 -19.49 -16.72 27.77
N VAL A 15 -19.23 -16.88 26.47
CA VAL A 15 -18.84 -18.17 25.90
C VAL A 15 -17.51 -18.66 26.50
N GLY A 16 -16.50 -17.78 26.61
CA GLY A 16 -15.22 -18.13 27.24
C GLY A 16 -15.36 -18.57 28.69
N VAL A 17 -16.21 -17.89 29.48
CA VAL A 17 -16.50 -18.26 30.87
C VAL A 17 -17.19 -19.62 30.95
N VAL A 18 -18.19 -19.88 30.09
CA VAL A 18 -18.90 -21.17 30.06
C VAL A 18 -17.94 -22.31 29.70
N ILE A 19 -17.10 -22.13 28.67
CA ILE A 19 -16.09 -23.13 28.28
C ILE A 19 -15.15 -23.42 29.44
N THR A 20 -14.66 -22.38 30.11
CA THR A 20 -13.76 -22.51 31.27
C THR A 20 -14.42 -23.29 32.41
N ALA A 21 -15.66 -22.95 32.75
CA ALA A 21 -16.41 -23.60 33.82
C ALA A 21 -16.68 -25.09 33.52
N VAL A 22 -17.09 -25.41 32.29
CA VAL A 22 -17.33 -26.79 31.85
C VAL A 22 -16.03 -27.60 31.87
N SER A 23 -14.94 -27.06 31.32
CA SER A 23 -13.64 -27.72 31.31
C SER A 23 -13.10 -27.95 32.73
N TYR A 24 -13.29 -26.99 33.64
CA TYR A 24 -12.90 -27.15 35.04
C TYR A 24 -13.72 -28.27 35.72
N GLY A 25 -15.03 -28.26 35.53
CA GLY A 25 -15.92 -29.30 36.07
C GLY A 25 -15.54 -30.70 35.55
N LEU A 26 -15.22 -30.81 34.26
CA LEU A 26 -14.73 -32.04 33.66
C LEU A 26 -13.38 -32.48 34.26
N ALA A 27 -12.46 -31.53 34.48
CA ALA A 27 -11.17 -31.84 35.09
C ALA A 27 -11.29 -32.34 36.53
N VAL A 28 -12.22 -31.76 37.31
CA VAL A 28 -12.56 -32.25 38.65
C VAL A 28 -13.18 -33.65 38.58
N LEU A 29 -14.10 -33.89 37.64
CA LEU A 29 -14.74 -35.20 37.44
C LEU A 29 -13.72 -36.29 37.10
N LEU A 30 -12.74 -35.96 36.25
CA LEU A 30 -11.63 -36.83 35.87
C LEU A 30 -10.58 -36.98 36.98
N ARG A 31 -10.79 -36.36 38.15
CA ARG A 31 -9.87 -36.37 39.29
C ARG A 31 -8.46 -35.87 38.96
N LEU A 32 -8.35 -34.94 38.00
CA LEU A 32 -7.08 -34.31 37.62
C LEU A 32 -6.55 -33.35 38.70
N GLY A 33 -7.31 -33.10 39.77
CA GLY A 33 -6.94 -32.20 40.87
C GLY A 33 -6.58 -30.80 40.39
N PRO A 34 -7.36 -30.16 39.50
CA PRO A 34 -6.99 -28.87 38.95
C PRO A 34 -6.95 -27.82 40.06
N GLN A 35 -5.82 -27.12 40.20
CA GLN A 35 -5.77 -25.93 41.02
C GLN A 35 -6.49 -24.78 40.28
N PRO A 36 -7.41 -24.05 40.92
CA PRO A 36 -8.31 -23.13 40.23
C PRO A 36 -7.58 -21.97 39.56
N VAL A 37 -6.57 -21.40 40.23
CA VAL A 37 -5.79 -20.26 39.72
C VAL A 37 -4.97 -20.62 38.47
N PRO A 38 -4.07 -21.62 38.49
CA PRO A 38 -3.29 -21.95 37.30
C PRO A 38 -4.18 -22.49 36.16
N PHE A 39 -5.29 -23.15 36.48
CA PHE A 39 -6.26 -23.58 35.46
C PHE A 39 -6.90 -22.39 34.74
N ALA A 40 -7.35 -21.38 35.50
CA ALA A 40 -7.92 -20.18 34.92
C ALA A 40 -6.93 -19.43 34.01
N VAL A 41 -5.66 -19.35 34.43
CA VAL A 41 -4.59 -18.76 33.60
C VAL A 41 -4.37 -19.56 32.32
N ALA A 42 -4.25 -20.89 32.41
CA ALA A 42 -4.10 -21.75 31.23
C ALA A 42 -5.28 -21.60 30.27
N MET A 43 -6.51 -21.57 30.78
CA MET A 43 -7.70 -21.35 29.96
C MET A 43 -7.74 -19.96 29.32
N ALA A 44 -7.28 -18.92 30.02
CA ALA A 44 -7.17 -17.58 29.43
C ALA A 44 -6.21 -17.57 28.23
N VAL A 45 -5.08 -18.28 28.33
CA VAL A 45 -4.12 -18.43 27.21
C VAL A 45 -4.74 -19.21 26.06
N VAL A 46 -5.35 -20.37 26.33
CA VAL A 46 -6.00 -21.21 25.30
C VAL A 46 -7.11 -20.43 24.59
N LEU A 47 -7.97 -19.75 25.34
CA LEU A 47 -9.04 -18.93 24.76
C LEU A 47 -8.48 -17.78 23.93
N SER A 48 -7.42 -17.11 24.39
CA SER A 48 -6.78 -16.02 23.63
C SER A 48 -6.20 -16.52 22.31
N LEU A 49 -5.53 -17.67 22.31
CA LEU A 49 -4.97 -18.28 21.09
C LEU A 49 -6.07 -18.73 20.12
N MET A 50 -7.13 -19.37 20.64
CA MET A 50 -8.29 -19.75 19.84
C MET A 50 -8.94 -18.50 19.23
N TRP A 51 -9.06 -17.42 20.00
CA TRP A 51 -9.63 -16.17 19.54
C TRP A 51 -8.83 -15.55 18.41
N LEU A 52 -7.51 -15.51 18.58
CA LEU A 52 -6.57 -15.02 17.58
C LEU A 52 -6.65 -15.84 16.28
N ALA A 53 -6.77 -17.16 16.40
CA ALA A 53 -6.92 -18.05 15.24
C ALA A 53 -8.25 -17.82 14.50
N LEU A 54 -9.34 -17.56 15.22
CA LEU A 54 -10.63 -17.23 14.61
C LEU A 54 -10.57 -15.87 13.90
N ASP A 55 -9.99 -14.85 14.54
CA ASP A 55 -9.86 -13.52 13.92
C ASP A 55 -9.01 -13.60 12.63
N LEU A 56 -8.00 -14.49 12.57
CA LEU A 56 -7.20 -14.73 11.35
C LEU A 56 -8.01 -15.39 10.21
N VAL A 57 -9.01 -16.21 10.53
CA VAL A 57 -9.85 -16.91 9.54
C VAL A 57 -11.03 -16.05 9.09
N GLU A 58 -11.54 -15.19 9.96
CA GLU A 58 -12.67 -14.30 9.68
C GLU A 58 -12.28 -13.05 8.86
N GLU A 59 -11.00 -12.68 8.82
CA GLU A 59 -10.54 -11.61 7.93
C GLU A 59 -10.61 -12.08 6.46
N GLU A 60 -11.51 -11.46 5.69
CA GLU A 60 -11.45 -11.55 4.23
C GLU A 60 -10.02 -11.17 3.79
N PRO A 61 -9.39 -11.93 2.88
CA PRO A 61 -8.08 -11.59 2.38
C PRO A 61 -8.15 -10.15 1.89
N VAL A 62 -7.32 -9.27 2.45
CA VAL A 62 -7.24 -7.86 2.05
C VAL A 62 -7.06 -7.83 0.54
N ALA A 63 -8.17 -7.65 -0.15
CA ALA A 63 -8.17 -7.39 -1.57
C ALA A 63 -7.62 -5.98 -1.64
N TRP A 64 -6.33 -5.89 -1.98
CA TRP A 64 -5.77 -4.66 -2.52
C TRP A 64 -6.53 -4.41 -3.82
N VAL A 65 -7.73 -3.83 -3.71
CA VAL A 65 -8.45 -3.28 -4.84
C VAL A 65 -7.51 -2.20 -5.32
N PRO A 66 -6.89 -2.34 -6.50
CA PRO A 66 -6.18 -1.24 -7.10
C PRO A 66 -7.25 -0.17 -7.23
N ALA A 67 -7.12 0.91 -6.45
CA ALA A 67 -7.96 2.06 -6.67
C ALA A 67 -7.68 2.45 -8.11
N MET A 68 -8.61 2.16 -9.03
CA MET A 68 -8.54 2.72 -10.36
C MET A 68 -8.41 4.22 -10.11
N PRO A 69 -7.31 4.86 -10.54
CA PRO A 69 -7.09 6.26 -10.24
C PRO A 69 -8.32 6.99 -10.76
N ARG A 70 -9.08 7.61 -9.85
CA ARG A 70 -10.04 8.64 -10.26
C ARG A 70 -9.21 9.65 -11.00
N THR A 71 -9.61 9.99 -12.21
CA THR A 71 -9.00 11.01 -13.07
C THR A 71 -8.90 12.33 -12.28
N SER A 72 -7.82 12.46 -11.53
CA SER A 72 -7.40 13.57 -10.68
C SER A 72 -6.17 14.13 -11.37
N ASP A 73 -6.43 14.65 -12.56
CA ASP A 73 -5.52 14.74 -13.71
C ASP A 73 -4.45 15.83 -13.61
N ARG A 74 -4.08 16.28 -12.40
CA ARG A 74 -3.03 17.30 -12.24
C ARG A 74 -2.12 17.11 -11.03
N VAL A 75 -2.67 16.78 -9.87
CA VAL A 75 -1.87 16.64 -8.65
C VAL A 75 -1.10 15.33 -8.68
N ASP A 76 -1.73 14.28 -9.20
CA ASP A 76 -1.11 12.96 -9.36
C ASP A 76 -0.07 12.94 -10.49
N GLU A 77 -0.27 13.74 -11.56
CA GLU A 77 0.71 13.86 -12.65
C GLU A 77 1.96 14.63 -12.21
N ALA A 78 1.82 15.76 -11.53
CA ALA A 78 2.96 16.51 -10.98
C ALA A 78 3.75 15.69 -9.93
N THR A 79 3.05 14.89 -9.12
CA THR A 79 3.69 13.99 -8.13
C THR A 79 4.39 12.81 -8.81
N ASN A 80 3.83 12.29 -9.90
CA ASN A 80 4.47 11.25 -10.71
C ASN A 80 5.73 11.79 -11.43
N ASP A 81 5.65 12.98 -12.00
CA ASP A 81 6.77 13.64 -12.68
C ASP A 81 7.92 13.92 -11.70
N LEU A 82 7.62 14.42 -10.50
CA LEU A 82 8.62 14.59 -9.42
C LEU A 82 9.24 13.27 -8.99
N ARG A 83 8.45 12.19 -8.89
CA ARG A 83 8.94 10.87 -8.51
C ARG A 83 9.85 10.27 -9.60
N ILE A 84 9.49 10.43 -10.87
CA ILE A 84 10.31 9.99 -12.01
C ILE A 84 11.63 10.77 -12.04
N LEU A 85 11.59 12.10 -11.88
CA LEU A 85 12.79 12.95 -11.83
C LEU A 85 13.70 12.58 -10.65
N THR A 86 13.12 12.36 -9.46
CA THR A 86 13.88 11.94 -8.27
C THR A 86 14.50 10.55 -8.46
N SER A 87 13.76 9.62 -9.06
CA SER A 87 14.26 8.27 -9.36
C SER A 87 15.38 8.27 -10.39
N HIS A 88 15.33 9.19 -11.37
CA HIS A 88 16.39 9.36 -12.37
C HIS A 88 17.65 10.03 -11.79
N GLN A 89 17.48 10.98 -10.87
CA GLN A 89 18.61 11.58 -10.16
C GLN A 89 19.33 10.57 -9.26
N GLN A 90 18.59 9.64 -8.66
CA GLN A 90 19.12 8.57 -7.80
C GLN A 90 19.66 7.36 -8.59
N ALA A 91 19.31 7.23 -9.88
CA ALA A 91 19.80 6.14 -10.73
C ALA A 91 21.27 6.35 -11.13
N SER A 92 22.07 5.30 -10.95
CA SER A 92 23.50 5.24 -11.26
C SER A 92 23.80 4.90 -12.74
N SER A 93 22.76 4.66 -13.55
CA SER A 93 22.86 4.41 -14.99
C SER A 93 21.94 5.37 -15.79
N PRO A 94 22.30 5.74 -17.02
CA PRO A 94 21.45 6.57 -17.88
C PRO A 94 20.16 5.80 -18.21
N SER A 95 19.00 6.30 -17.78
CA SER A 95 17.73 5.62 -18.02
C SER A 95 17.03 6.17 -19.27
N GLU A 96 16.79 5.28 -20.24
CA GLU A 96 15.98 5.53 -21.44
C GLU A 96 14.56 6.01 -21.12
N ALA A 97 14.05 5.68 -19.92
CA ALA A 97 12.74 6.06 -19.43
C ALA A 97 12.49 7.59 -19.37
N VAL A 98 13.52 8.39 -19.09
CA VAL A 98 13.38 9.87 -19.04
C VAL A 98 13.32 10.45 -20.45
N ARG A 99 14.10 9.90 -21.40
CA ARG A 99 14.03 10.29 -22.81
C ARG A 99 12.63 10.00 -23.37
N ASP A 100 12.15 8.77 -23.18
CA ASP A 100 10.86 8.35 -23.75
C ASP A 100 9.71 9.18 -23.18
N ARG A 101 9.82 9.61 -21.91
CA ARG A 101 8.85 10.52 -21.29
C ARG A 101 8.96 11.96 -21.81
N LEU A 102 10.15 12.50 -22.03
CA LEU A 102 10.34 13.84 -22.62
C LEU A 102 9.83 13.90 -24.07
N VAL A 103 10.07 12.84 -24.86
CA VAL A 103 9.53 12.73 -26.23
C VAL A 103 8.00 12.58 -26.20
N ALA A 104 7.44 11.82 -25.25
CA ALA A 104 6.00 11.72 -25.09
C ALA A 104 5.35 13.05 -24.68
N LEU A 105 5.99 13.80 -23.77
CA LEU A 105 5.54 15.14 -23.37
C LEU A 105 5.59 16.13 -24.54
N ALA A 106 6.67 16.10 -25.34
CA ALA A 106 6.77 16.92 -26.54
C ALA A 106 5.69 16.55 -27.57
N ARG A 107 5.45 15.26 -27.82
CA ARG A 107 4.46 14.78 -28.81
C ARG A 107 3.03 15.21 -28.47
N ALA A 108 2.71 15.34 -27.19
CA ALA A 108 1.41 15.84 -26.76
C ALA A 108 1.21 17.35 -27.02
N ARG A 109 2.28 18.08 -27.38
CA ARG A 109 2.27 19.54 -27.58
C ARG A 109 2.59 19.92 -29.02
N ASP A 110 3.65 19.36 -29.57
CA ASP A 110 4.14 19.61 -30.93
C ASP A 110 4.87 18.36 -31.47
N VAL A 111 4.34 17.80 -32.56
CA VAL A 111 4.83 16.57 -33.16
C VAL A 111 6.19 16.75 -33.83
N GLU A 112 6.47 17.92 -34.41
CA GLU A 112 7.77 18.22 -35.03
C GLU A 112 8.87 18.42 -33.98
N LEU A 113 8.51 19.01 -32.84
CA LEU A 113 9.39 19.15 -31.69
C LEU A 113 9.75 17.79 -31.07
N ALA A 114 8.80 16.85 -31.05
CA ALA A 114 9.01 15.51 -30.53
C ALA A 114 10.03 14.70 -31.36
N GLU A 115 9.95 14.79 -32.70
CA GLU A 115 10.91 14.13 -33.59
C GLU A 115 12.30 14.75 -33.48
N THR A 116 12.39 16.07 -33.34
CA THR A 116 13.66 16.77 -33.11
C THR A 116 14.31 16.35 -31.78
N LEU A 117 13.54 16.28 -30.70
CA LEU A 117 14.02 15.84 -29.39
C LEU A 117 14.39 14.35 -29.37
N HIS A 118 13.68 13.51 -30.13
CA HIS A 118 14.04 12.11 -30.28
C HIS A 118 15.41 11.93 -30.95
N HIS A 119 15.76 12.80 -31.90
CA HIS A 119 17.05 12.77 -32.58
C HIS A 119 18.19 13.43 -31.77
N GLU A 120 17.89 14.47 -31.00
CA GLU A 120 18.87 15.14 -30.12
C GLU A 120 19.21 14.31 -28.87
N LEU A 121 18.26 13.53 -28.35
CA LEU A 121 18.39 12.73 -27.14
C LEU A 121 18.86 11.31 -27.45
N ASP A 122 20.10 11.19 -27.91
CA ASP A 122 20.71 9.89 -28.19
C ASP A 122 20.96 9.09 -26.87
N ALA A 123 20.68 7.79 -26.90
CA ALA A 123 20.50 6.90 -25.72
C ALA A 123 21.73 6.75 -24.81
N VAL A 124 22.87 7.30 -25.23
CA VAL A 124 24.20 6.98 -24.68
C VAL A 124 24.63 7.95 -23.58
N ARG A 125 24.00 9.13 -23.48
CA ARG A 125 24.47 10.19 -22.58
C ARG A 125 23.48 10.51 -21.46
N ARG A 126 23.98 10.56 -20.22
CA ARG A 126 23.21 11.05 -19.06
C ARG A 126 22.94 12.54 -19.22
N LEU A 127 21.67 12.91 -19.13
CA LEU A 127 21.24 14.32 -19.14
C LEU A 127 21.47 14.93 -17.76
N SER A 128 22.15 16.07 -17.73
CA SER A 128 22.28 16.86 -16.51
C SER A 128 20.96 17.57 -16.18
N PRO A 129 20.69 17.89 -14.90
CA PRO A 129 19.48 18.61 -14.51
C PRO A 129 19.27 19.94 -15.27
N ALA A 130 20.35 20.65 -15.59
CA ALA A 130 20.28 21.90 -16.36
C ALA A 130 19.90 21.68 -17.83
N GLU A 131 20.26 20.54 -18.42
CA GLU A 131 19.84 20.16 -19.77
C GLU A 131 18.37 19.77 -19.80
N ILE A 132 17.89 19.05 -18.79
CA ILE A 132 16.46 18.70 -18.64
C ILE A 132 15.62 19.98 -18.48
N ASP A 133 16.04 20.90 -17.62
CA ASP A 133 15.34 22.17 -17.40
C ASP A 133 15.22 22.99 -18.69
N ARG A 134 16.32 23.11 -19.44
CA ARG A 134 16.32 23.80 -20.74
C ARG A 134 15.36 23.16 -21.75
N ILE A 135 15.25 21.83 -21.76
CA ILE A 135 14.33 21.11 -22.65
C ILE A 135 12.88 21.32 -22.23
N LEU A 136 12.58 21.29 -20.92
CA LEU A 136 11.25 21.55 -20.40
C LEU A 136 10.79 22.98 -20.72
N THR A 137 11.66 23.98 -20.55
CA THR A 137 11.38 25.37 -20.94
C THR A 137 11.10 25.48 -22.43
N ARG A 138 11.88 24.81 -23.29
CA ARG A 138 11.65 24.80 -24.75
C ARG A 138 10.31 24.16 -25.14
N ILE A 139 9.86 23.13 -24.42
CA ILE A 139 8.55 22.49 -24.62
C ILE A 139 7.42 23.42 -24.17
N GLU A 140 7.60 24.15 -23.07
CA GLU A 140 6.62 25.11 -22.57
C GLU A 140 6.49 26.34 -23.50
N GLU A 141 7.60 26.84 -24.03
CA GLU A 141 7.62 27.93 -25.03
C GLU A 141 6.99 27.55 -26.38
N ALA A 142 6.96 26.26 -26.72
CA ALA A 142 6.28 25.78 -27.94
C ALA A 142 4.75 25.77 -27.76
N ARG A 143 4.26 25.48 -26.55
CA ARG A 143 2.84 25.55 -26.19
C ARG A 143 2.30 26.98 -26.25
N ASP A 144 3.08 27.97 -25.83
CA ASP A 144 2.62 29.37 -25.79
C ASP A 144 2.53 30.01 -27.19
N ARG A 145 3.06 29.36 -28.23
CA ARG A 145 3.05 29.82 -29.63
C ARG A 145 1.96 29.17 -30.50
N SER A 146 1.29 28.13 -30.00
CA SER A 146 0.14 27.47 -30.65
C SER A 146 -1.19 28.02 -30.15
#